data_AF-A0A0S8BIF1-F1
#
_entry.id   AF-A0A0S8BIF1-F1
#
_cell.length_a   1.000
_cell.length_b   1.000
_cell.length_c   1.000
_cell.angle_alpha   90.00
_cell.angle_beta   90.00
_cell.angle_gamma   90.00
#
_symmetry.space_group_name_H-M   'P 1'
#
loop_
_entity.id
_entity.type
_entity.pdbx_description
1 polymer ?
#
loop_
_entity_poly.entity_id
_entity_poly.type
_entity_poly.pdbx_seq_one_letter_code
_entity_poly.pdbx_strand_id
1 'polypeptide(L)'
;MGKEFMVACPDDEKTSLLAAAKYLDHKMKDIHNSGKVLGAERCAIMAALNIAHELLQYQSDGIPSDMGDKIRALQAKIDNALRDSAQLTL
;
A
#
# COMPACT_ATOMS: atom_id res chain seq x y z
N MET A 1 -1.24 -8.84 -20.02
CA MET A 1 -0.76 -8.38 -21.33
C MET A 1 -0.08 -9.49 -22.13
N GLY A 2 -0.25 -10.77 -21.76
CA GLY A 2 0.06 -11.92 -22.61
C GLY A 2 1.53 -12.11 -22.99
N LYS A 3 2.45 -11.33 -22.41
CA LYS A 3 3.88 -11.43 -22.66
C LYS A 3 4.56 -12.12 -21.49
N GLU A 4 5.42 -13.07 -21.82
CA GLU A 4 6.27 -13.78 -20.85
C GLU A 4 7.60 -13.05 -20.73
N PHE A 5 8.07 -12.87 -19.50
CA PHE A 5 9.34 -12.23 -19.19
C PHE A 5 10.11 -13.08 -18.20
N MET A 6 11.41 -13.21 -18.43
CA MET A 6 12.32 -13.84 -17.49
C MET A 6 12.95 -12.76 -16.61
N VAL A 7 12.86 -12.94 -15.29
CA VAL A 7 13.37 -12.00 -14.30
C VAL A 7 14.21 -12.77 -13.30
N ALA A 8 15.38 -12.24 -12.95
CA ALA A 8 16.20 -12.79 -11.88
C ALA A 8 15.44 -12.65 -10.56
N CYS A 9 15.26 -13.76 -9.85
CA CYS A 9 14.47 -13.82 -8.64
C CYS A 9 15.20 -14.66 -7.58
N PRO A 10 15.62 -14.04 -6.46
CA PRO A 10 16.00 -14.78 -5.26
C PRO A 10 14.86 -15.68 -4.77
N ASP A 11 15.18 -16.81 -4.14
CA ASP A 11 14.17 -17.79 -3.70
C ASP A 11 13.20 -17.22 -2.66
N ASP A 12 13.67 -16.29 -1.82
CA ASP A 12 12.91 -15.60 -0.79
C ASP A 12 11.99 -14.48 -1.33
N GLU A 13 12.28 -13.97 -2.52
CA GLU A 13 11.50 -12.88 -3.15
C GLU A 13 10.45 -13.38 -4.15
N LYS A 14 10.38 -14.69 -4.42
CA LYS A 14 9.50 -15.25 -5.45
C LYS A 14 8.03 -14.85 -5.29
N THR A 15 7.51 -14.93 -4.08
CA THR A 15 6.11 -14.62 -3.80
C THR A 15 5.82 -13.13 -3.97
N SER A 16 6.70 -12.26 -3.47
CA SER A 16 6.53 -10.81 -3.57
C SER A 16 6.68 -10.34 -5.02
N LEU A 17 7.64 -10.89 -5.77
CA LEU A 17 7.85 -10.55 -7.18
C LEU A 17 6.67 -11.01 -8.06
N LEU A 18 6.09 -12.18 -7.79
CA LEU A 18 4.86 -12.64 -8.45
C LEU A 18 3.67 -11.73 -8.16
N ALA A 19 3.54 -11.26 -6.92
CA ALA A 19 2.50 -10.29 -6.56
C ALA A 19 2.70 -8.96 -7.29
N ALA A 20 3.94 -8.46 -7.36
CA ALA A 20 4.28 -7.24 -8.10
C ALA A 20 3.99 -7.38 -9.61
N ALA A 21 4.32 -8.53 -10.21
CA ALA A 21 4.02 -8.80 -11.62
C ALA A 21 2.51 -8.83 -11.89
N LYS A 22 1.71 -9.44 -11.01
CA LYS A 22 0.25 -9.43 -11.11
C LYS A 22 -0.33 -8.02 -10.98
N TYR A 23 0.20 -7.23 -10.06
CA TYR A 23 -0.22 -5.84 -9.86
C TYR A 23 0.06 -4.97 -11.08
N LEU A 24 1.28 -5.08 -11.64
CA LEU A 24 1.65 -4.42 -12.88
C LEU A 24 0.73 -4.83 -14.04
N ASP A 25 0.47 -6.13 -14.22
CA ASP A 25 -0.41 -6.64 -15.27
C ASP A 25 -1.83 -6.07 -15.17
N HIS A 26 -2.36 -5.95 -13.96
CA HIS A 26 -3.67 -5.37 -13.71
C HIS A 26 -3.71 -3.89 -14.10
N LYS A 27 -2.77 -3.06 -13.61
CA LYS A 27 -2.72 -1.65 -14.01
C LYS A 27 -2.51 -1.46 -15.51
N MET A 28 -1.70 -2.29 -16.15
CA MET A 28 -1.53 -2.25 -17.61
C MET A 28 -2.85 -2.54 -18.33
N LYS A 29 -3.65 -3.50 -17.83
CA LYS A 29 -5.00 -3.79 -18.36
C LYS A 29 -5.94 -2.63 -18.16
N ASP A 30 -5.96 -2.00 -17.00
CA ASP A 30 -6.83 -0.86 -16.72
C ASP A 30 -6.52 0.32 -17.64
N ILE A 31 -5.23 0.65 -17.81
CA ILE A 31 -4.78 1.71 -18.71
C ILE A 31 -5.15 1.39 -20.16
N HIS A 32 -4.93 0.14 -20.59
CA HIS A 32 -5.31 -0.30 -21.93
C HIS A 32 -6.84 -0.20 -22.16
N ASN A 33 -7.63 -0.69 -21.22
CA ASN A 33 -9.09 -0.70 -21.27
C ASN A 33 -9.68 0.72 -21.23
N SER A 34 -8.97 1.69 -20.65
CA SER A 34 -9.39 3.10 -20.67
C SER A 34 -9.41 3.71 -22.08
N GLY A 35 -8.75 3.09 -23.06
CA GLY A 35 -8.64 3.57 -24.44
C GLY A 35 -7.77 4.84 -24.61
N LYS A 36 -7.24 5.41 -23.52
CA LYS A 36 -6.44 6.65 -23.54
C LYS A 36 -5.02 6.45 -24.08
N VAL A 37 -4.51 5.22 -24.06
CA VAL A 37 -3.12 4.90 -24.37
C VAL A 37 -3.06 3.73 -25.33
N LEU A 38 -2.50 3.98 -26.52
CA LEU A 38 -2.32 2.97 -27.55
C LEU A 38 -0.93 2.33 -27.42
N GLY A 39 -0.91 1.00 -27.36
CA GLY A 39 0.31 0.18 -27.36
C GLY A 39 0.72 -0.35 -25.99
N ALA A 40 1.09 -1.63 -25.94
CA ALA A 40 1.45 -2.35 -24.72
C ALA A 40 2.68 -1.74 -24.01
N GLU A 41 3.64 -1.21 -24.76
CA GLU A 41 4.84 -0.57 -24.21
C GLU A 41 4.51 0.72 -23.46
N ARG A 42 3.67 1.59 -24.04
CA ARG A 42 3.21 2.81 -23.36
C ARG A 42 2.36 2.49 -22.14
N CYS A 43 1.53 1.46 -22.21
CA CYS A 43 0.78 0.97 -21.05
C CYS A 43 1.72 0.51 -19.92
N ALA A 44 2.83 -0.16 -20.26
CA ALA A 44 3.82 -0.60 -19.27
C ALA A 44 4.49 0.59 -18.58
N ILE A 45 4.94 1.58 -19.35
CA ILE A 45 5.59 2.79 -18.83
C ILE A 45 4.63 3.56 -17.92
N MET A 46 3.38 3.77 -18.36
CA MET A 46 2.40 4.49 -17.55
C MET A 46 1.98 3.73 -16.30
N ALA A 47 1.84 2.41 -16.38
CA ALA A 47 1.58 1.58 -15.20
C ALA A 47 2.74 1.70 -14.19
N ALA A 48 3.99 1.57 -14.65
CA ALA A 48 5.17 1.71 -13.80
C ALA A 48 5.26 3.09 -13.15
N LEU A 49 5.01 4.16 -13.90
CA LEU A 49 4.99 5.54 -13.37
C LEU A 49 3.92 5.72 -12.29
N ASN A 50 2.70 5.22 -12.52
CA ASN A 50 1.63 5.32 -11.54
C ASN A 50 1.94 4.54 -10.26
N ILE A 51 2.52 3.34 -10.38
CA ILE A 51 2.95 2.53 -9.22
C ILE A 51 4.03 3.26 -8.42
N ALA A 52 5.04 3.81 -9.11
CA ALA A 52 6.11 4.58 -8.47
C ALA A 52 5.55 5.83 -7.77
N HIS A 53 4.59 6.51 -8.40
CA HIS A 53 3.93 7.67 -7.80
C HIS A 53 3.16 7.30 -6.53
N GLU A 54 2.37 6.22 -6.56
CA GLU A 54 1.66 5.70 -5.39
C GLU A 54 2.62 5.35 -4.26
N LEU A 55 3.72 4.66 -4.56
CA LEU A 55 4.74 4.30 -3.57
C LEU A 55 5.34 5.55 -2.90
N LEU A 56 5.69 6.57 -3.68
CA LEU A 56 6.23 7.83 -3.16
C LEU A 56 5.20 8.59 -2.34
N GLN A 57 3.92 8.57 -2.75
CA GLN A 57 2.83 9.18 -2.00
C GLN A 57 2.60 8.48 -0.65
N TYR A 58 2.64 7.14 -0.61
CA TYR A 58 2.56 6.40 0.65
C TYR A 58 3.72 6.72 1.59
N GLN A 59 4.93 6.91 1.05
CA GLN A 59 6.09 7.31 1.85
C GLN A 59 5.98 8.75 2.36
N SER A 60 5.41 9.67 1.57
CA SER A 60 5.21 11.06 1.99
C SER A 60 4.08 11.21 3.00
N ASP A 61 2.99 10.46 2.83
CA ASP A 61 1.80 10.57 3.68
C ASP A 61 2.04 9.95 5.07
N GLY A 62 2.98 9.00 5.18
CA GLY A 62 3.53 8.53 6.44
C GLY A 62 2.50 8.11 7.49
N ILE A 63 2.92 8.04 8.76
CA ILE A 63 1.98 8.01 9.87
C ILE A 63 1.51 9.46 10.09
N PRO A 64 0.19 9.73 10.13
CA PRO A 64 -0.30 11.08 10.45
C PRO A 64 0.37 11.60 11.71
N SER A 65 0.85 12.84 11.70
CA SER A 65 1.55 13.42 12.86
C SER A 65 0.69 13.39 14.14
N ASP A 66 -0.63 13.42 13.97
CA ASP A 66 -1.63 13.35 15.04
C ASP A 66 -1.90 11.93 15.59
N MET A 67 -1.36 10.89 14.95
CA MET A 67 -1.55 9.50 15.36
C MET A 67 -0.98 9.25 16.76
N GLY A 68 0.16 9.87 17.07
CA GLY A 68 0.75 9.81 18.42
C GLY A 68 -0.13 10.47 19.47
N ASP A 69 -0.78 11.58 19.13
CA ASP A 69 -1.73 12.26 20.03
C ASP A 69 -3.00 11.43 20.24
N LYS A 70 -3.52 10.79 19.19
CA LYS A 70 -4.65 9.86 19.29
C LYS A 70 -4.32 8.66 20.17
N ILE A 71 -3.13 8.08 20.05
CA ILE A 71 -2.68 6.95 20.89
C ILE A 71 -2.59 7.39 22.36
N ARG A 72 -2.01 8.57 22.65
CA ARG A 72 -1.96 9.12 24.01
C ARG A 72 -3.36 9.37 24.59
N ALA A 73 -4.28 9.91 23.79
CA ALA A 73 -5.66 10.15 24.21
C ALA A 73 -6.40 8.84 24.53
N LEU A 74 -6.14 7.78 23.75
CA LEU A 74 -6.69 6.44 24.02
C LEU A 74 -6.10 5.83 25.30
N GLN A 75 -4.79 5.96 25.53
CA GLN A 75 -4.15 5.53 26.78
C GLN A 75 -4.76 6.23 27.99
N ALA A 76 -4.91 7.56 27.94
CA ALA A 76 -5.52 8.32 29.04
C ALA A 76 -6.97 7.89 29.33
N LYS A 77 -7.75 7.56 28.29
CA LYS A 77 -9.11 7.02 28.47
C LYS A 77 -9.12 5.65 29.13
N ILE A 78 -8.20 4.77 28.76
CA ILE A 78 -8.06 3.45 29.37
C ILE A 78 -7.65 3.59 30.84
N ASP A 79 -6.67 4.43 31.15
CA ASP A 79 -6.21 4.67 32.52
C ASP A 79 -7.33 5.22 33.41
N ASN A 80 -8.16 6.13 32.88
CA ASN A 80 -9.32 6.65 33.61
C ASN A 80 -10.37 5.56 33.84
N ALA A 81 -10.73 4.77 32.83
CA ALA A 81 -11.69 3.68 32.99
C ALA A 81 -11.22 2.60 33.99
N LEU A 82 -9.91 2.31 34.00
CA LEU A 82 -9.31 1.40 34.97
C LEU A 82 -9.32 1.98 36.40
N ARG A 83 -9.12 3.30 36.55
CA ARG A 83 -9.24 3.97 37.86
C ARG A 83 -10.68 4.00 38.35
N ASP A 84 -11.64 4.32 37.49
CA ASP A 84 -13.06 4.38 37.86
C ASP A 84 -13.58 3.01 38.29
N SER A 85 -13.17 1.94 37.60
CA SER A 85 -13.51 0.56 38.01
C SER A 85 -12.84 0.16 39.33
N ALA A 86 -11.59 0.58 39.58
CA ALA A 86 -10.93 0.34 40.86
C ALA A 86 -11.59 1.09 42.03
N GLN A 87 -12.15 2.28 41.81
CA GLN A 87 -12.88 3.04 42.83
C GLN A 87 -14.28 2.48 43.12
N LEU A 88 -14.92 1.81 42.16
CA LEU A 88 -16.25 1.21 42.34
C LEU A 88 -16.21 -0.11 43.14
N THR A 89 -15.02 -0.62 43.49
CA THR A 89 -14.83 -1.88 44.21
C THR A 89 -14.51 -1.68 45.71
N LEU A 90 -14.66 -0.45 46.22
CA LEU A 90 -14.57 -0.04 47.63
C LEU A 90 -15.93 0.45 48.14
#